data_AF-A0A6M8MRH8-F1
#
_entry.id   AF-A0A6M8MRH8-F1
#
_cell.length_a   1.000
_cell.length_b   1.000
_cell.length_c   1.000
_cell.angle_alpha   90.00
_cell.angle_beta   90.00
_cell.angle_gamma   90.00
#
_symmetry.space_group_name_H-M   'P 1'
#
loop_
_entity.id
_entity.type
_entity.pdbx_description
1 polymer ?
#
loop_
_entity_poly.entity_id
_entity_poly.type
_entity_poly.pdbx_seq_one_letter_code
_entity_poly.pdbx_strand_id
1 'polypeptide(L)'
;MKSGEDKISADNLRTFTSISAMDGRIGWDQDQRASLIQGMADSEKVSFAGCLADTFGLEDPKIFSVGPLVRIIALPNPIHMENLSEDIKTFASYYGYAAVISGHGIFGAEIIFINHGALALATAVEALAKLNLLS
;
A
#
# COMPACT_ATOMS: atom_id res chain seq x y z
N MET A 1 25.48 -6.64 15.07
CA MET A 1 24.53 -7.31 14.17
C MET A 1 23.62 -6.23 13.61
N LYS A 2 23.70 -5.95 12.30
CA LYS A 2 22.91 -4.88 11.65
C LYS A 2 21.58 -5.46 11.16
N SER A 3 20.54 -4.63 11.24
CA SER A 3 19.12 -4.93 11.07
C SER A 3 18.82 -5.76 9.84
N GLY A 4 17.92 -6.74 10.01
CA GLY A 4 17.30 -7.53 8.96
C GLY A 4 16.33 -6.69 8.14
N GLU A 5 16.87 -5.78 7.34
CA GLU A 5 16.22 -5.41 6.09
C GLU A 5 16.56 -6.53 5.10
N ASP A 6 15.73 -7.57 5.08
CA ASP A 6 15.72 -8.51 3.97
C ASP A 6 15.43 -7.68 2.72
N LYS A 7 16.50 -7.38 1.96
CA LYS A 7 16.41 -6.80 0.63
C LYS A 7 15.47 -7.70 -0.16
N ILE A 8 14.30 -7.17 -0.52
CA ILE A 8 13.33 -7.84 -1.36
C ILE A 8 14.09 -8.32 -2.61
N SER A 9 14.23 -9.64 -2.78
CA SER A 9 14.73 -10.18 -4.04
C SER A 9 13.63 -9.99 -5.09
N ALA A 10 14.01 -9.70 -6.33
CA ALA A 10 13.07 -9.43 -7.42
C ALA A 10 12.05 -10.58 -7.64
N ASP A 11 12.35 -11.79 -7.16
CA ASP A 11 11.45 -12.94 -7.21
C ASP A 11 10.31 -12.89 -6.17
N ASN A 12 10.48 -12.15 -5.06
CA ASN A 12 9.47 -11.97 -4.01
C ASN A 12 8.49 -10.82 -4.28
N LEU A 13 8.73 -9.99 -5.31
CA LEU A 13 7.79 -8.94 -5.74
C LEU A 13 6.52 -9.52 -6.40
N ARG A 14 6.53 -10.81 -6.77
CA ARG A 14 5.44 -11.47 -7.50
C ARG A 14 4.30 -11.99 -6.64
N THR A 15 4.29 -11.75 -5.33
CA THR A 15 3.20 -12.23 -4.48
C THR A 15 2.56 -11.10 -3.67
N PHE A 16 1.67 -10.35 -4.32
CA PHE A 16 0.62 -9.65 -3.61
C PHE A 16 -0.48 -10.66 -3.30
N THR A 17 -0.72 -10.89 -2.02
CA THR A 17 -1.64 -11.93 -1.55
C THR A 17 -3.09 -11.46 -1.69
N SER A 18 -3.33 -10.16 -1.54
CA SER A 18 -4.64 -9.52 -1.72
C SER A 18 -4.50 -8.00 -1.90
N ILE A 19 -5.43 -7.45 -2.69
CA ILE A 19 -5.66 -6.00 -2.77
C ILE A 19 -7.15 -5.80 -2.51
N SER A 20 -7.50 -5.00 -1.51
CA SER A 20 -8.89 -4.82 -1.07
C SER A 20 -9.17 -3.39 -0.63
N ALA A 21 -10.45 -3.02 -0.53
CA ALA A 21 -10.89 -1.81 0.15
C ALA A 21 -11.41 -2.16 1.55
N MET A 22 -11.16 -1.29 2.52
CA MET A 22 -11.54 -1.54 3.92
C MET A 22 -13.07 -1.62 4.12
N ASP A 23 -13.86 -1.02 3.22
CA ASP A 23 -15.32 -1.13 3.24
C ASP A 23 -15.85 -2.46 2.65
N GLY A 24 -14.97 -3.41 2.35
CA GLY A 24 -15.31 -4.73 1.84
C GLY A 24 -15.57 -4.76 0.34
N ARG A 25 -15.42 -3.64 -0.39
CA ARG A 25 -15.52 -3.64 -1.85
C ARG A 25 -14.30 -4.34 -2.45
N ILE A 26 -14.52 -5.52 -3.02
CA ILE A 26 -13.64 -6.10 -4.05
C ILE A 26 -14.00 -5.43 -5.38
N GLY A 27 -13.90 -4.09 -5.42
CA GLY A 27 -14.39 -3.26 -6.53
C GLY A 27 -13.35 -2.98 -7.61
N TRP A 28 -12.36 -3.86 -7.74
CA TRP A 28 -11.19 -3.62 -8.58
C TRP A 28 -11.33 -4.48 -9.81
N ASP A 29 -11.42 -3.86 -10.98
CA ASP A 29 -11.35 -4.64 -12.21
C ASP A 29 -9.93 -5.21 -12.41
N GLN A 30 -9.84 -6.20 -13.29
CA GLN A 30 -8.60 -6.93 -13.49
C GLN A 30 -7.48 -6.03 -14.05
N ASP A 31 -7.83 -5.02 -14.84
CA ASP A 31 -6.89 -4.13 -15.51
C ASP A 31 -6.32 -3.12 -14.50
N GLN A 32 -7.18 -2.51 -13.69
CA GLN A 32 -6.81 -1.66 -12.56
C GLN A 32 -5.85 -2.37 -11.60
N ARG A 33 -6.16 -3.63 -11.26
CA ARG A 33 -5.29 -4.44 -10.41
C ARG A 33 -3.94 -4.71 -11.06
N ALA A 34 -3.92 -5.01 -12.36
CA ALA A 34 -2.70 -5.23 -13.11
C ALA A 34 -1.84 -3.94 -13.20
N SER A 35 -2.47 -2.79 -13.45
CA SER A 35 -1.81 -1.47 -13.48
C SER A 35 -1.11 -1.14 -12.15
N LEU A 36 -1.77 -1.40 -11.01
CA LEU A 36 -1.15 -1.19 -9.69
C LEU A 36 0.05 -2.12 -9.48
N ILE A 37 -0.12 -3.42 -9.75
CA ILE A 37 0.94 -4.42 -9.56
C ILE A 37 2.14 -4.09 -10.46
N GLN A 38 1.90 -3.70 -11.71
CA GLN A 38 2.94 -3.32 -12.64
C GLN A 38 3.69 -2.09 -12.16
N GLY A 39 2.98 -1.03 -11.75
CA GLY A 39 3.63 0.17 -11.21
C GLY A 39 4.46 -0.09 -9.94
N MET A 40 4.06 -1.06 -9.11
CA MET A 40 4.87 -1.47 -7.95
C MET A 40 6.08 -2.31 -8.36
N ALA A 41 5.97 -3.11 -9.42
CA ALA A 41 7.07 -3.92 -9.95
C ALA A 41 8.13 -3.07 -10.66
N ASP A 42 7.72 -1.95 -11.26
CA ASP A 42 8.62 -1.00 -11.94
C ASP A 42 9.35 -0.05 -10.96
N SER A 43 8.92 -0.01 -9.69
CA SER A 43 9.52 0.83 -8.67
C SER A 43 10.94 0.38 -8.30
N GLU A 44 11.84 1.34 -8.10
CA GLU A 44 13.20 1.08 -7.60
C GLU A 44 13.27 0.92 -6.06
N LYS A 45 12.16 1.14 -5.34
CA LYS A 45 12.12 1.05 -3.88
C LYS A 45 12.22 -0.41 -3.42
N VAL A 46 12.76 -0.60 -2.21
CA VAL A 46 13.06 -1.92 -1.63
C VAL A 46 12.05 -2.39 -0.56
N SER A 47 11.00 -1.62 -0.31
CA SER A 47 9.95 -1.98 0.66
C SER A 47 8.58 -1.90 -0.02
N PHE A 48 7.64 -2.78 0.31
CA PHE A 48 6.30 -2.77 -0.32
C PHE A 48 5.59 -1.42 -0.16
N ALA A 49 5.70 -0.78 1.00
CA ALA A 49 5.13 0.56 1.23
C ALA A 49 5.82 1.63 0.38
N GLY A 50 7.14 1.51 0.19
CA GLY A 50 7.91 2.36 -0.71
C GLY A 50 7.50 2.15 -2.17
N CYS A 51 7.38 0.91 -2.63
CA CYS A 51 6.95 0.60 -3.99
C CYS A 51 5.55 1.15 -4.29
N LEU A 52 4.63 1.00 -3.32
CA LEU A 52 3.29 1.54 -3.47
C LEU A 52 3.32 3.07 -3.54
N ALA A 53 4.09 3.72 -2.68
CA ALA A 53 4.24 5.17 -2.71
C ALA A 53 4.80 5.68 -4.05
N ASP A 54 5.80 4.98 -4.59
CA ASP A 54 6.43 5.29 -5.88
C ASP A 54 5.43 5.15 -7.04
N THR A 55 4.58 4.12 -7.02
CA THR A 55 3.47 3.96 -7.99
C THR A 55 2.51 5.15 -8.00
N PHE A 56 2.29 5.77 -6.84
CA PHE A 56 1.47 6.98 -6.70
C PHE A 56 2.28 8.28 -6.86
N GLY A 57 3.53 8.22 -7.32
CA GLY A 57 4.37 9.39 -7.59
C GLY A 57 4.83 10.15 -6.34
N LEU A 58 4.90 9.48 -5.19
CA LEU A 58 5.36 10.09 -3.94
C LEU A 58 6.88 9.95 -3.77
N GLU A 59 7.61 11.05 -3.95
CA GLU A 59 9.07 11.05 -3.75
C GLU A 59 9.47 10.91 -2.27
N ASP A 60 8.76 11.60 -1.37
CA ASP A 60 8.96 11.56 0.08
C ASP A 60 7.62 11.26 0.80
N PRO A 61 7.16 9.99 0.78
CA PRO A 61 5.87 9.62 1.33
C PRO A 61 5.87 9.73 2.86
N LYS A 62 4.82 10.33 3.40
CA LYS A 62 4.53 10.24 4.85
C LYS A 62 4.00 8.84 5.17
N ILE A 63 4.86 8.00 5.72
CA ILE A 63 4.52 6.64 6.14
C ILE A 63 4.25 6.60 7.65
N PHE A 64 3.03 6.24 8.02
CA PHE A 64 2.63 6.00 9.41
C PHE A 64 2.82 4.52 9.74
N SER A 65 3.52 4.22 10.84
CA SER A 65 3.65 2.83 11.31
C SER A 65 2.56 2.51 12.32
N VAL A 66 1.78 1.45 12.06
CA VAL A 66 0.78 0.91 12.99
C VAL A 66 1.32 -0.41 13.50
N GLY A 67 2.19 -0.31 14.51
CA GLY A 67 3.02 -1.40 15.02
C GLY A 67 3.95 -2.02 13.96
N PRO A 68 4.41 -3.27 14.16
CA PRO A 68 5.55 -3.78 13.39
C PRO A 68 5.21 -4.13 11.94
N LEU A 69 4.01 -4.67 11.68
CA LEU A 69 3.65 -5.26 10.38
C LEU A 69 2.95 -4.30 9.42
N VAL A 70 2.40 -3.20 9.92
CA VAL A 70 1.52 -2.32 9.13
C VAL A 70 2.18 -0.98 8.86
N ARG A 71 2.18 -0.57 7.60
CA ARG A 71 2.58 0.76 7.14
C ARG A 71 1.42 1.39 6.40
N ILE A 72 1.03 2.61 6.78
CA ILE A 72 -0.03 3.36 6.12
C ILE A 72 0.59 4.54 5.39
N ILE A 73 0.25 4.72 4.12
CA ILE A 73 0.67 5.85 3.31
C ILE A 73 -0.54 6.73 3.00
N ALA A 74 -0.34 8.05 2.96
CA ALA A 74 -1.33 8.98 2.44
C ALA A 74 -1.21 9.07 0.92
N LEU A 75 -2.32 8.89 0.21
CA LEU A 75 -2.34 9.02 -1.24
C LEU A 75 -2.46 10.49 -1.64
N PRO A 76 -1.76 10.95 -2.70
CA PRO A 76 -1.90 12.32 -3.17
C PRO A 76 -3.31 12.58 -3.71
N ASN A 77 -3.70 13.85 -3.76
CA ASN A 77 -4.86 14.25 -4.54
C ASN A 77 -4.59 13.95 -6.04
N PRO A 78 -5.54 13.38 -6.79
CA PRO A 78 -5.38 13.09 -8.22
C PRO A 78 -4.91 14.28 -9.07
N ILE A 79 -5.22 15.52 -8.65
CA ILE A 79 -4.75 16.75 -9.32
C ILE A 79 -3.22 16.84 -9.37
N HIS A 80 -2.51 16.23 -8.41
CA HIS A 80 -1.06 16.25 -8.34
C HIS A 80 -0.39 15.05 -9.05
N MET A 81 -1.16 14.26 -9.80
CA MET A 81 -0.71 13.00 -10.42
C MET A 81 -0.60 13.11 -11.95
N GLU A 82 -0.28 14.29 -12.50
CA GLU A 82 -0.40 14.59 -13.93
C GLU A 82 0.27 13.54 -14.85
N ASN A 83 1.41 12.99 -14.42
CA ASN A 83 2.21 12.02 -15.17
C ASN A 83 1.84 10.54 -14.94
N LEU A 84 0.85 10.24 -14.10
CA LEU A 84 0.43 8.87 -13.80
C LEU A 84 -0.72 8.42 -14.71
N SER A 85 -0.91 7.11 -14.81
CA SER A 85 -2.03 6.55 -15.59
C SER A 85 -3.38 6.92 -14.98
N GLU A 86 -4.42 6.95 -15.82
CA GLU A 86 -5.79 7.26 -15.36
C GLU A 86 -6.31 6.24 -14.34
N ASP A 87 -5.87 4.98 -14.41
CA ASP A 87 -6.21 3.96 -13.39
C ASP A 87 -5.65 4.34 -12.01
N ILE A 88 -4.39 4.78 -11.95
CA ILE A 88 -3.74 5.22 -10.70
C ILE A 88 -4.41 6.46 -10.13
N LYS A 89 -4.73 7.44 -10.99
CA LYS A 89 -5.50 8.63 -10.59
C LYS A 89 -6.88 8.26 -10.06
N THR A 90 -7.54 7.31 -10.71
CA THR A 90 -8.86 6.81 -10.30
C THR A 90 -8.79 6.19 -8.90
N PHE A 91 -7.76 5.40 -8.57
CA PHE A 91 -7.58 4.88 -7.22
C PHE A 91 -7.49 5.98 -6.16
N ALA A 92 -6.67 7.00 -6.41
CA ALA A 92 -6.49 8.11 -5.49
C ALA A 92 -7.72 9.02 -5.38
N SER A 93 -8.62 8.98 -6.37
CA SER A 93 -9.90 9.70 -6.30
C SER A 93 -10.86 9.06 -5.29
N TYR A 94 -10.82 7.72 -5.15
CA TYR A 94 -11.70 6.98 -4.24
C TYR A 94 -11.15 6.89 -2.81
N TYR A 95 -9.82 6.85 -2.66
CA TYR A 95 -9.18 6.55 -1.39
C TYR A 95 -8.19 7.64 -0.98
N GLY A 96 -8.11 7.92 0.31
CA GLY A 96 -7.17 8.89 0.87
C GLY A 96 -5.88 8.25 1.39
N TYR A 97 -5.92 6.95 1.69
CA TYR A 97 -4.79 6.23 2.27
C TYR A 97 -4.73 4.78 1.77
N ALA A 98 -3.56 4.17 1.90
CA ALA A 98 -3.38 2.74 1.68
C ALA A 98 -2.54 2.15 2.81
N ALA A 99 -2.99 1.05 3.39
CA ALA A 99 -2.23 0.23 4.32
C ALA A 99 -1.54 -0.91 3.57
N VAL A 100 -0.27 -1.12 3.89
CA VAL A 100 0.54 -2.25 3.44
C VAL A 100 0.87 -3.08 4.67
N ILE A 101 0.44 -4.34 4.64
CA ILE A 101 0.70 -5.33 5.68
C ILE A 101 1.76 -6.29 5.15
N SER A 102 2.93 -6.28 5.77
CA SER A 102 4.06 -7.12 5.37
C SER A 102 5.01 -7.35 6.55
N GLY A 103 5.73 -8.48 6.55
CA GLY A 103 6.70 -8.79 7.60
C GLY A 103 7.10 -10.26 7.62
N HIS A 104 7.96 -10.62 8.58
CA HIS A 104 8.45 -11.98 8.73
C HIS A 104 7.29 -12.96 8.99
N GLY A 105 7.24 -14.07 8.24
CA GLY A 105 6.15 -15.05 8.30
C GLY A 105 4.93 -14.73 7.43
N ILE A 106 4.87 -13.54 6.80
CA ILE A 106 3.88 -13.21 5.77
C ILE A 106 4.52 -13.44 4.40
N PHE A 107 3.96 -14.34 3.61
CA PHE A 107 4.38 -14.50 2.22
C PHE A 107 3.79 -13.33 1.41
N GLY A 108 4.66 -12.41 0.98
CA GLY A 108 4.26 -11.26 0.19
C GLY A 108 3.77 -10.05 0.99
N ALA A 109 2.79 -9.34 0.43
CA ALA A 109 2.11 -8.22 1.09
C ALA A 109 0.61 -8.20 0.79
N GLU A 110 -0.16 -7.68 1.74
CA GLU A 110 -1.57 -7.32 1.58
C GLU A 110 -1.71 -5.80 1.55
N ILE A 111 -2.50 -5.30 0.58
CA ILE A 111 -2.76 -3.87 0.43
C ILE A 111 -4.24 -3.61 0.68
N ILE A 112 -4.52 -2.72 1.62
CA ILE A 112 -5.88 -2.31 1.99
C ILE A 112 -6.04 -0.81 1.75
N PHE A 113 -6.93 -0.44 0.86
CA PHE A 113 -7.25 0.96 0.57
C PHE A 113 -8.30 1.49 1.55
N ILE A 114 -8.09 2.73 1.99
CA ILE A 114 -8.85 3.37 3.06
C ILE A 114 -9.45 4.67 2.50
N ASN A 115 -10.75 4.86 2.75
CA ASN A 115 -11.49 6.03 2.31
C ASN A 115 -10.89 7.35 2.84
N HIS A 116 -11.24 8.44 2.17
CA HIS A 116 -10.85 9.79 2.58
C HIS A 116 -11.35 10.15 3.99
N GLY A 117 -10.60 11.04 4.65
CA GLY A 117 -11.00 11.66 5.92
C GLY A 117 -10.37 11.05 7.17
N ALA A 118 -10.28 11.87 8.22
CA ALA A 118 -9.60 11.51 9.46
C ALA A 118 -10.29 10.37 10.22
N LEU A 119 -11.63 10.29 10.16
CA LEU A 119 -12.38 9.22 10.82
C LEU A 119 -12.09 7.85 10.19
N ALA A 120 -12.10 7.76 8.86
CA ALA A 120 -11.78 6.52 8.15
C ALA A 120 -10.37 6.04 8.46
N LEU A 121 -9.39 6.96 8.49
CA LEU A 121 -8.02 6.65 8.91
C LEU A 121 -7.96 6.15 10.37
N ALA A 122 -8.62 6.83 11.30
CA ALA A 122 -8.62 6.43 12.71
C ALA A 122 -9.22 5.02 12.90
N THR A 123 -10.35 4.73 12.23
CA THR A 123 -10.96 3.40 12.22
C THR A 123 -10.03 2.35 11.63
N ALA A 124 -9.30 2.67 10.55
CA ALA A 124 -8.30 1.78 9.96
C ALA A 124 -7.16 1.47 10.92
N VAL A 125 -6.60 2.50 11.56
CA VAL A 125 -5.53 2.35 12.56
C VAL A 125 -5.99 1.45 13.70
N GLU A 126 -7.18 1.67 14.25
CA GLU A 126 -7.72 0.86 15.36
C GLU A 126 -7.92 -0.61 14.94
N ALA A 127 -8.48 -0.85 13.76
CA ALA A 127 -8.71 -2.20 13.25
C ALA A 127 -7.39 -2.95 13.01
N LEU A 128 -6.42 -2.29 12.38
CA LEU A 128 -5.14 -2.87 11.97
C LEU A 128 -4.15 -2.99 13.13
N ALA A 129 -4.26 -2.16 14.17
CA ALA A 129 -3.43 -2.27 15.37
C ALA A 129 -3.58 -3.63 16.08
N LYS A 130 -4.68 -4.36 15.85
CA LYS A 130 -4.87 -5.73 16.37
C LYS A 130 -3.88 -6.73 15.79
N LEU A 131 -3.29 -6.45 14.63
CA LEU A 131 -2.24 -7.29 14.03
C LEU A 131 -0.92 -7.23 14.81
N ASN A 132 -0.74 -6.26 15.71
CA ASN A 132 0.39 -6.23 16.65
C ASN A 132 0.39 -7.42 17.62
N LEU A 133 -0.73 -8.15 17.73
CA LEU A 133 -0.83 -9.35 18.57
C LEU A 133 -0.21 -10.59 17.90
N LEU A 134 0.15 -10.51 16.61
CA LEU A 134 0.71 -11.61 15.83
C LEU A 134 2.23 -11.51 15.62
N SER A 135 2.84 -10.43 16.11
CA SER A 135 4.28 -10.14 15.98
C SER A 135 5.08 -10.53 17.22
#